data_AF-A0A961D1Q9-F1
#
_entry.id   AF-A0A961D1Q9-F1
#
_cell.length_a   1.000
_cell.length_b   1.000
_cell.length_c   1.000
_cell.angle_alpha   90.00
_cell.angle_beta   90.00
_cell.angle_gamma   90.00
#
_symmetry.space_group_name_H-M   'P 1'
#
loop_
_entity.id
_entity.type
_entity.pdbx_description
1 polymer ?
#
loop_
_entity_poly.entity_id
_entity_poly.type
_entity_poly.pdbx_seq_one_letter_code
_entity_poly.pdbx_strand_id
1 'polypeptide(L)'
;GAVRHGDSGYLRSTAEGCELVLAHAFGITEVAATTAVGDGLFEFRSRSIGLAPTAKEVTATRRVLRVSGDVLEYDFWMAAVGVGMTHHLAGRLTRG
;
A
#
# COMPACT_ATOMS: atom_id res chain seq x y z
N GLY A 1 -14.71 -17.74 3.86
CA GLY A 1 -14.72 -17.10 2.54
C GLY A 1 -13.49 -17.53 1.76
N ALA A 2 -13.54 -17.53 0.42
CA ALA A 2 -12.38 -17.91 -0.40
C ALA A 2 -11.25 -16.87 -0.28
N VAL A 3 -10.00 -17.34 -0.30
CA VAL A 3 -8.80 -16.49 -0.28
C VAL A 3 -8.75 -15.65 -1.55
N ARG A 4 -8.43 -14.36 -1.41
CA ARG A 4 -8.27 -13.42 -2.53
C ARG A 4 -6.84 -12.89 -2.55
N HIS A 5 -6.67 -11.61 -2.25
CA HIS A 5 -5.39 -10.92 -2.20
C HIS A 5 -4.72 -11.16 -0.83
N GLY A 6 -3.39 -11.20 -0.85
CA GLY A 6 -2.57 -11.25 0.35
C GLY A 6 -1.22 -10.61 0.06
N ASP A 7 -0.77 -9.79 1.00
CA ASP A 7 0.54 -9.18 1.04
C ASP A 7 1.16 -9.39 2.43
N SER A 8 2.50 -9.32 2.49
CA SER A 8 3.23 -9.42 3.74
C SER A 8 4.54 -8.65 3.64
N GLY A 9 5.03 -8.15 4.77
CA GLY A 9 6.26 -7.38 4.78
C GLY A 9 6.44 -6.59 6.07
N TYR A 10 7.11 -5.44 5.94
CA TYR A 10 7.53 -4.63 7.06
C TYR A 10 7.09 -3.17 6.91
N LEU A 11 6.60 -2.59 8.01
CA LEU A 11 6.49 -1.16 8.21
C LEU A 11 7.69 -0.70 9.03
N ARG A 12 8.50 0.19 8.47
CA ARG A 12 9.73 0.71 9.08
C ARG A 12 9.52 2.18 9.43
N SER A 13 9.89 2.55 10.65
CA SER A 13 10.06 3.96 11.01
C SER A 13 11.43 4.44 10.53
N THR A 14 11.51 5.68 10.06
CA THR A 14 12.74 6.37 9.70
C THR A 14 12.85 7.68 10.46
N ALA A 15 13.94 8.43 10.28
CA ALA A 15 14.09 9.76 10.87
C ALA A 15 13.10 10.79 10.29
N GLU A 16 12.64 10.57 9.05
CA GLU A 16 11.83 11.55 8.30
C GLU A 16 10.38 11.07 8.06
N GLY A 17 10.05 9.82 8.44
CA GLY A 17 8.72 9.27 8.25
C GLY A 17 8.70 7.75 8.31
N CYS A 18 8.08 7.11 7.32
CA CYS A 18 7.90 5.66 7.30
C CYS A 18 8.12 5.04 5.92
N GLU A 19 8.50 3.77 5.91
CA GLU A 19 8.65 2.95 4.70
C GLU A 19 7.85 1.66 4.84
N LEU A 20 7.17 1.27 3.76
CA LEU A 20 6.59 -0.06 3.58
C LEU A 20 7.48 -0.86 2.62
N VAL A 21 7.79 -2.09 2.99
CA VAL A 21 8.50 -3.05 2.14
C VAL A 21 7.64 -4.32 2.08
N LEU A 22 7.00 -4.57 0.94
CA LEU A 22 5.95 -5.56 0.80
C LEU A 22 6.27 -6.56 -0.32
N ALA A 23 5.91 -7.82 -0.08
CA ALA A 23 5.79 -8.86 -1.08
C ALA A 23 4.30 -9.21 -1.27
N HIS A 24 3.90 -9.27 -2.53
CA HIS A 24 2.52 -9.50 -2.96
C HIS A 24 2.38 -10.90 -3.56
N ALA A 25 1.35 -11.65 -3.17
CA ALA A 25 1.16 -13.04 -3.60
C ALA A 25 1.01 -13.23 -5.12
N PHE A 26 0.79 -12.16 -5.88
CA PHE A 26 0.63 -12.15 -7.35
C PHE A 26 1.92 -11.72 -8.10
N GLY A 27 3.09 -11.87 -7.46
CA GLY A 27 4.39 -11.75 -8.11
C GLY A 27 4.95 -10.33 -8.17
N ILE A 28 4.60 -9.48 -7.19
CA ILE A 28 5.07 -8.08 -7.12
C ILE A 28 5.81 -7.84 -5.81
N THR A 29 6.88 -7.04 -5.85
CA THR A 29 7.45 -6.40 -4.66
C THR A 29 7.22 -4.90 -4.70
N GLU A 30 6.99 -4.29 -3.55
CA GLU A 30 6.70 -2.85 -3.42
C GLU A 30 7.56 -2.27 -2.30
N VAL A 31 8.29 -1.19 -2.59
CA VAL A 31 8.77 -0.27 -1.56
C VAL A 31 7.99 1.02 -1.70
N ALA A 32 7.37 1.50 -0.62
CA ALA A 32 6.67 2.77 -0.58
C ALA A 32 7.13 3.58 0.63
N ALA A 33 7.10 4.91 0.53
CA ALA A 33 7.53 5.79 1.60
C ALA A 33 6.56 6.95 1.80
N THR A 34 6.58 7.51 3.00
CA THR A 34 5.88 8.75 3.37
C THR A 34 6.73 9.56 4.33
N THR A 35 6.72 10.88 4.15
CA THR A 35 7.08 11.87 5.18
C THR A 35 5.84 12.58 5.74
N ALA A 36 4.69 12.41 5.08
CA ALA A 36 3.40 12.92 5.53
C ALA A 36 2.83 11.98 6.60
N VAL A 37 3.20 12.27 7.85
CA VAL A 37 2.78 11.56 9.05
C VAL A 37 2.26 12.56 10.06
N GLY A 38 1.02 12.39 10.53
CA GLY A 38 0.41 13.26 11.54
C GLY A 38 -1.07 12.94 11.77
N ASP A 39 -1.56 13.12 13.00
CA ASP A 39 -2.98 12.91 13.36
C ASP A 39 -3.56 11.56 12.88
N GLY A 40 -2.76 10.50 12.94
CA GLY A 40 -3.13 9.16 12.48
C GLY A 40 -3.22 8.99 10.96
N LEU A 41 -2.87 10.01 10.18
CA LEU A 41 -2.81 9.98 8.72
C LEU A 41 -1.41 9.60 8.22
N PHE A 42 -1.35 8.67 7.27
CA PHE A 42 -0.14 8.29 6.55
C PHE A 42 -0.44 8.22 5.05
N GLU A 43 0.31 8.96 4.22
CA GLU A 43 0.19 8.88 2.74
C GLU A 43 1.46 8.29 2.10
N PHE A 44 1.43 7.00 1.83
CA PHE A 44 2.52 6.30 1.14
C PHE A 44 2.42 6.43 -0.37
N ARG A 45 3.58 6.57 -1.01
CA ARG A 45 3.74 6.47 -2.47
C ARG A 45 4.84 5.47 -2.80
N SER A 46 4.61 4.62 -3.80
CA SER A 46 5.64 3.67 -4.27
C SER A 46 6.91 4.41 -4.70
N ARG A 47 8.04 3.89 -4.24
CA ARG A 47 9.40 4.28 -4.63
C ARG A 47 9.99 3.27 -5.60
N SER A 48 9.66 1.99 -5.44
CA SER A 48 10.01 0.94 -6.38
C SER A 48 8.91 -0.12 -6.43
N ILE A 49 8.70 -0.66 -7.64
CA ILE A 49 7.85 -1.81 -7.91
C ILE A 49 8.69 -2.82 -8.68
N GLY A 50 8.85 -4.02 -8.13
CA GLY A 50 9.49 -5.15 -8.79
C GLY A 50 8.43 -6.10 -9.34
N LEU A 51 8.60 -6.54 -10.60
CA LEU A 51 7.69 -7.45 -11.27
C LEU A 51 8.38 -8.79 -11.54
N ALA A 52 7.77 -9.88 -11.10
CA ALA A 52 8.15 -11.21 -11.58
C ALA A 52 7.81 -11.34 -13.08
N PRO A 53 8.44 -12.27 -13.84
CA PRO A 53 8.24 -12.41 -15.28
C PRO A 53 6.78 -12.62 -15.73
N THR A 54 5.94 -13.18 -14.85
CA THR A 54 4.51 -13.46 -15.12
C THR A 54 3.56 -12.46 -14.46
N ALA A 55 4.07 -11.48 -13.73
CA ALA A 55 3.24 -10.50 -13.05
C ALA A 55 2.57 -9.56 -14.06
N LYS A 56 1.34 -9.13 -13.76
CA LYS A 56 0.72 -8.03 -14.48
C LYS A 56 1.49 -6.74 -14.19
N GLU A 57 1.55 -5.87 -15.19
CA GLU A 57 2.21 -4.58 -15.05
C GLU A 57 1.52 -3.72 -13.97
N VAL A 58 2.29 -3.33 -12.97
CA VAL A 58 1.97 -2.28 -12.00
C VAL A 58 3.14 -1.31 -12.03
N THR A 59 2.87 -0.02 -12.20
CA THR A 59 3.90 1.01 -12.35
C THR A 59 3.99 1.93 -11.15
N ALA A 60 2.88 2.14 -10.42
CA ALA A 60 2.88 2.93 -9.20
C ALA A 60 1.70 2.60 -8.28
N THR A 61 1.89 2.83 -6.99
CA THR A 61 0.85 2.74 -5.95
C THR A 61 0.82 4.00 -5.10
N ARG A 62 -0.36 4.30 -4.56
CA ARG A 62 -0.55 5.28 -3.48
C ARG A 62 -1.48 4.68 -2.45
N ARG A 63 -1.14 4.82 -1.17
CA ARG A 63 -1.93 4.31 -0.06
C ARG A 63 -2.12 5.41 0.98
N VAL A 64 -3.37 5.68 1.34
CA VAL A 64 -3.71 6.57 2.45
C VAL A 64 -4.26 5.73 3.57
N LEU A 65 -3.64 5.79 4.74
CA LEU A 65 -4.09 5.13 5.96
C LEU A 65 -4.54 6.20 6.94
N ARG A 66 -5.70 6.01 7.58
CA ARG A 66 -6.21 6.87 8.64
C ARG A 66 -6.57 6.05 9.86
N VAL A 67 -5.86 6.28 10.95
CA VAL A 67 -6.10 5.67 12.25
C VAL A 67 -6.87 6.67 13.11
N SER A 68 -8.00 6.26 13.67
CA SER A 68 -8.83 7.08 14.55
C SER A 68 -9.43 6.20 15.65
N GLY A 69 -8.83 6.26 16.85
CA GLY A 69 -9.16 5.34 17.94
C GLY A 69 -8.92 3.89 17.53
N ASP A 70 -9.98 3.09 17.55
CA ASP A 70 -9.96 1.67 17.18
C ASP A 70 -10.23 1.40 15.70
N VAL A 71 -10.34 2.44 14.89
CA VAL A 71 -10.67 2.32 13.46
C VAL A 71 -9.43 2.59 12.62
N LEU A 72 -9.16 1.70 11.67
CA LEU A 72 -8.25 1.93 10.55
C LEU A 72 -9.05 2.00 9.26
N GLU A 73 -9.05 3.14 8.60
CA GLU A 73 -9.56 3.32 7.24
C GLU A 73 -8.39 3.38 6.26
N TYR A 74 -8.59 2.85 5.07
CA TYR A 74 -7.60 2.93 4.03
C TYR A 74 -8.21 3.10 2.64
N ASP A 75 -7.49 3.85 1.83
CA ASP A 75 -7.71 3.96 0.40
C ASP A 75 -6.43 3.57 -0.34
N PHE A 76 -6.58 2.91 -1.47
CA PHE A 76 -5.48 2.45 -2.31
C PHE A 76 -5.76 2.80 -3.77
N TRP A 77 -4.79 3.47 -4.38
CA TRP A 77 -4.76 3.78 -5.80
C TRP A 77 -3.62 3.03 -6.46
N MET A 78 -3.83 2.68 -7.72
CA MET A 78 -2.86 1.93 -8.51
C MET A 78 -2.85 2.44 -9.94
N ALA A 79 -1.64 2.62 -10.49
CA ALA A 79 -1.40 2.72 -11.93
C ALA A 79 -0.89 1.35 -12.40
N ALA A 80 -1.60 0.74 -13.35
CA ALA A 80 -1.37 -0.64 -13.75
C ALA A 80 -1.97 -0.91 -15.13
N VAL A 81 -1.40 -1.88 -15.85
CA VAL A 81 -1.90 -2.40 -17.13
C VAL A 81 -2.27 -1.30 -18.14
N GLY A 82 -1.40 -0.30 -18.28
CA GLY A 82 -1.61 0.84 -19.18
C GLY A 82 -2.61 1.90 -18.69
N VAL A 83 -3.21 1.72 -17.51
CA VAL A 83 -4.11 2.70 -16.87
C VAL A 83 -3.32 3.56 -15.89
N GLY A 84 -3.48 4.88 -16.00
CA GLY A 84 -2.92 5.84 -15.05
C GLY A 84 -3.45 5.67 -13.62
N MET A 85 -2.86 6.41 -12.67
CA MET A 85 -3.21 6.29 -11.25
C MET A 85 -4.72 6.52 -11.02
N THR A 86 -5.42 5.48 -10.59
CA THR A 86 -6.86 5.53 -10.29
C THR A 86 -7.19 4.80 -9.00
N HIS A 87 -8.32 5.13 -8.38
CA HIS A 87 -8.77 4.48 -7.16
C HIS A 87 -9.02 3.01 -7.45
N HIS A 88 -8.46 2.14 -6.62
CA HIS A 88 -8.52 0.70 -6.83
C HIS A 88 -9.35 0.01 -5.76
N LEU A 89 -9.14 0.35 -4.49
CA LEU A 89 -9.90 -0.22 -3.38
C LEU A 89 -9.87 0.66 -2.14
N ALA A 90 -10.85 0.45 -1.26
CA ALA A 90 -10.92 1.06 0.06
C ALA A 90 -11.41 0.03 1.08
N GLY A 91 -11.14 0.26 2.36
CA GLY A 91 -11.66 -0.58 3.43
C GLY A 91 -11.59 0.09 4.80
N ARG A 92 -12.28 -0.54 5.75
CA ARG A 92 -12.39 -0.11 7.15
C ARG A 92 -12.26 -1.32 8.06
N LEU A 93 -11.32 -1.25 8.99
CA LEU A 93 -11.05 -2.27 9.99
C LEU A 93 -11.32 -1.68 11.39
N THR A 94 -11.79 -2.52 12.31
CA THR A 94 -11.99 -2.14 13.71
C THR A 94 -11.19 -3.10 14.59
N ARG A 95 -10.47 -2.55 15.56
CA ARG A 95 -9.76 -3.33 16.58
C ARG A 95 -10.77 -4.17 17.37
N GLY A 96 -10.50 -5.47 17.48
CA GLY A 96 -11.25 -6.40 18.32
C GLY A 96 -10.57 -6.66 19.65
#